data_AF-A0A2E2EMU2-F1
#
_entry.id   AF-A0A2E2EMU2-F1
#
_cell.length_a   1.000
_cell.length_b   1.000
_cell.length_c   1.000
_cell.angle_alpha   90.00
_cell.angle_beta   90.00
_cell.angle_gamma   90.00
#
_symmetry.space_group_name_H-M   'P 1'
#
loop_
_entity.id
_entity.type
_entity.pdbx_description
1 polymer ?
#
loop_
_entity_poly.entity_id
_entity_poly.type
_entity_poly.pdbx_seq_one_letter_code
_entity_poly.pdbx_strand_id
1 'polypeptide(L)'
;MINIIYTILLFNILIIAFKMFERYKVDNLQGLIVNYLTAAGCSYFFLEQDFSLNHLLNSEWKYHAMIIGTLFIIVFNFYAFGTQKLGISVTTVSNKMSLIIPVCAALILYPNEEFTSLKGIGFFLALIGIYLSSTKKGKLSFNKKYLWLIILVFVGQGISDAIFNDFAQSFKEVLEKESYLFFMTLFFFASISGILILSGKSIISNNTLQLKSLFWGIIFGIPNFFSLVFFLKALNDPELSSSIVFPLVSMGVIVSSSIIGMILFKEKISKNNWIGILLSICAIYIFSI
;
A
#
# COMPACT_ATOMS: atom_id res chain seq x y z
N MET A 1 -15.53 8.84 6.22
CA MET A 1 -15.90 7.56 5.50
C MET A 1 -15.71 7.50 3.97
N ILE A 2 -16.12 8.49 3.16
CA ILE A 2 -16.04 8.37 1.67
C ILE A 2 -14.61 8.16 1.14
N ASN A 3 -13.61 8.77 1.81
CA ASN A 3 -12.19 8.59 1.50
C ASN A 3 -11.73 7.13 1.59
N ILE A 4 -12.30 6.34 2.52
CA ILE A 4 -12.01 4.90 2.64
C ILE A 4 -12.48 4.16 1.39
N ILE A 5 -13.67 4.49 0.87
CA ILE A 5 -14.21 3.87 -0.35
C ILE A 5 -13.32 4.17 -1.54
N TYR A 6 -12.92 5.43 -1.74
CA TYR A 6 -11.98 5.80 -2.80
C TYR A 6 -10.64 5.10 -2.67
N THR A 7 -10.10 5.03 -1.45
CA THR A 7 -8.87 4.30 -1.15
C THR A 7 -8.98 2.83 -1.53
N ILE A 8 -10.08 2.16 -1.14
CA ILE A 8 -10.32 0.75 -1.47
C ILE A 8 -10.36 0.56 -2.99
N LEU A 9 -11.14 1.37 -3.71
CA LEU A 9 -11.26 1.26 -5.16
C LEU A 9 -9.92 1.44 -5.88
N LEU A 10 -9.15 2.46 -5.48
CA LEU A 10 -7.84 2.74 -6.09
C LEU A 10 -6.82 1.66 -5.77
N PHE A 11 -6.76 1.15 -4.54
CA PHE A 11 -5.89 0.01 -4.23
C PHE A 11 -6.24 -1.25 -5.01
N ASN A 12 -7.52 -1.49 -5.33
CA ASN A 12 -7.89 -2.59 -6.24
C ASN A 12 -7.36 -2.38 -7.65
N ILE A 13 -7.42 -1.15 -8.17
CA ILE A 13 -6.80 -0.80 -9.45
C ILE A 13 -5.30 -1.08 -9.40
N LEU A 14 -4.63 -0.78 -8.28
CA LEU A 14 -3.20 -1.05 -8.15
C LEU A 14 -2.88 -2.56 -8.18
N ILE A 15 -3.67 -3.38 -7.48
CA ILE A 15 -3.53 -4.85 -7.50
C ILE A 15 -3.70 -5.38 -8.94
N ILE A 16 -4.69 -4.88 -9.67
CA ILE A 16 -4.91 -5.24 -11.08
C ILE A 16 -3.71 -4.82 -11.94
N ALA A 17 -3.15 -3.63 -11.72
CA ALA A 17 -1.98 -3.15 -12.45
C ALA A 17 -0.77 -4.06 -12.25
N PHE A 18 -0.50 -4.55 -11.03
CA PHE A 18 0.58 -5.53 -10.79
C PHE A 18 0.34 -6.85 -11.54
N LYS A 19 -0.91 -7.33 -11.62
CA LYS A 19 -1.27 -8.50 -12.45
C LYS A 19 -1.01 -8.23 -13.94
N MET A 20 -1.24 -6.99 -14.39
CA MET A 20 -0.93 -6.59 -15.76
C MET A 20 0.59 -6.47 -16.00
N PHE A 21 1.38 -6.03 -15.02
CA PHE A 21 2.84 -6.00 -15.13
C PHE A 21 3.39 -7.40 -15.41
N GLU A 22 2.89 -8.43 -14.72
CA GLU A 22 3.23 -9.82 -15.00
C GLU A 22 2.79 -10.23 -16.42
N ARG A 23 1.52 -9.97 -16.78
CA ARG A 23 0.95 -10.35 -18.08
C ARG A 23 1.70 -9.75 -19.26
N TYR A 24 2.08 -8.47 -19.18
CA TYR A 24 2.79 -7.74 -20.24
C TYR A 24 4.31 -7.75 -20.07
N LYS A 25 4.81 -8.51 -19.07
CA LYS A 25 6.23 -8.67 -18.75
C LYS A 25 6.95 -7.33 -18.53
N VAL A 26 6.30 -6.40 -17.86
CA VAL A 26 6.86 -5.10 -17.48
C VAL A 26 8.00 -5.32 -16.49
N ASP A 27 9.11 -4.58 -16.66
CA ASP A 27 10.14 -4.56 -15.62
C ASP A 27 9.58 -3.81 -14.39
N ASN A 28 9.47 -4.53 -13.27
CA ASN A 28 8.83 -4.00 -12.06
C ASN A 28 9.49 -2.70 -11.58
N LEU A 29 10.82 -2.65 -11.57
CA LEU A 29 11.56 -1.51 -11.04
C LEU A 29 11.41 -0.29 -11.95
N GLN A 30 11.56 -0.46 -13.27
CA GLN A 30 11.34 0.62 -14.24
C GLN A 30 9.90 1.14 -14.18
N GLY A 31 8.91 0.24 -14.12
CA GLY A 31 7.50 0.62 -14.01
C GLY A 31 7.22 1.39 -12.71
N LEU A 32 7.83 0.98 -11.59
CA LEU A 32 7.69 1.67 -10.30
C LEU A 32 8.36 3.04 -10.28
N ILE A 33 9.56 3.19 -10.86
CA ILE A 33 10.23 4.49 -11.01
C ILE A 33 9.31 5.47 -11.75
N VAL A 34 8.78 5.04 -12.89
CA VAL A 34 7.91 5.90 -13.71
C VAL A 34 6.58 6.19 -13.02
N ASN A 35 6.02 5.22 -12.30
CA ASN A 35 4.85 5.43 -11.44
C ASN A 35 5.09 6.54 -10.43
N TYR A 36 6.18 6.48 -9.68
CA TYR A 36 6.47 7.51 -8.68
C TYR A 36 6.84 8.85 -9.32
N LEU A 37 7.51 8.88 -10.49
CA LEU A 37 7.72 10.15 -11.22
C LEU A 37 6.38 10.77 -11.65
N THR A 38 5.45 9.94 -12.14
CA THR A 38 4.11 10.38 -12.52
C THR A 38 3.34 10.89 -11.31
N ALA A 39 3.41 10.19 -10.18
CA ALA A 39 2.76 10.58 -8.93
C ALA A 39 3.36 11.88 -8.34
N ALA A 40 4.68 12.08 -8.44
CA ALA A 40 5.34 13.34 -8.09
C ALA A 40 4.86 14.48 -9.00
N GLY A 41 4.74 14.24 -10.31
CA GLY A 41 4.18 15.20 -11.26
C GLY A 41 2.72 15.56 -10.95
N CYS A 42 1.88 14.57 -10.58
CA CYS A 42 0.53 14.82 -10.11
C CYS A 42 0.52 15.66 -8.82
N SER A 43 1.41 15.34 -7.88
CA SER A 43 1.53 16.09 -6.62
C SER A 43 1.93 17.54 -6.86
N TYR A 44 2.86 17.78 -7.80
CA TYR A 44 3.24 19.13 -8.22
C TYR A 44 2.09 19.87 -8.92
N PHE A 45 1.31 19.19 -9.75
CA PHE A 45 0.16 19.80 -10.44
C PHE A 45 -0.94 20.26 -9.47
N PHE A 46 -1.14 19.56 -8.36
CA PHE A 46 -2.10 19.93 -7.30
C PHE A 46 -1.49 20.79 -6.19
N LEU A 47 -0.24 21.24 -6.33
CA LEU A 47 0.40 22.10 -5.35
C LEU A 47 -0.33 23.45 -5.30
N GLU A 48 -0.83 23.83 -4.13
CA GLU A 48 -1.59 25.08 -3.95
C GLU A 48 -0.67 26.30 -3.71
N GLN A 49 0.57 26.05 -3.33
CA GLN A 49 1.60 27.06 -3.05
C GLN A 49 2.77 26.93 -4.01
N ASP A 50 3.51 28.02 -4.21
CA ASP A 50 4.74 27.96 -5.00
C ASP A 50 5.78 27.03 -4.35
N PHE A 51 6.46 26.24 -5.18
CA PHE A 51 7.51 25.35 -4.70
C PHE A 51 8.69 26.15 -4.14
N SER A 52 8.98 25.96 -2.85
CA SER A 52 10.14 26.52 -2.18
C SER A 52 11.03 25.41 -1.64
N LEU A 53 12.24 25.29 -2.21
CA LEU A 53 13.25 24.34 -1.74
C LEU A 53 13.65 24.61 -0.28
N ASN A 54 13.79 25.89 0.09
CA ASN A 54 14.13 26.29 1.46
C ASN A 54 13.03 25.88 2.45
N HIS A 55 11.77 25.99 2.05
CA HIS A 55 10.65 25.53 2.87
C HIS A 55 10.73 24.02 3.11
N LEU A 56 10.85 23.24 2.03
CA LEU A 56 10.99 21.78 2.08
C LEU A 56 12.16 21.34 2.96
N LEU A 57 13.33 21.98 2.82
CA LEU A 57 14.52 21.65 3.60
C LEU A 57 14.37 21.97 5.09
N ASN A 58 13.47 22.88 5.46
CA ASN A 58 13.20 23.24 6.85
C ASN A 58 11.97 22.53 7.43
N SER A 59 11.15 21.88 6.60
CA SER A 59 9.99 21.11 7.04
C SER A 59 10.40 19.95 7.96
N GLU A 60 9.71 19.82 9.09
CA GLU A 60 9.96 18.76 10.07
C GLU A 60 9.63 17.36 9.52
N TRP A 61 8.64 17.27 8.64
CA TRP A 61 8.17 16.02 8.03
C TRP A 61 9.06 15.48 6.91
N LYS A 62 10.10 16.22 6.47
CA LYS A 62 10.92 15.86 5.29
C LYS A 62 11.54 14.47 5.40
N TYR A 63 11.97 14.07 6.60
CA TYR A 63 12.59 12.77 6.82
C TYR A 63 11.58 11.63 6.71
N HIS A 64 10.34 11.82 7.17
CA HIS A 64 9.26 10.86 6.94
C HIS A 64 9.06 10.65 5.44
N ALA A 65 8.91 11.72 4.67
CA ALA A 65 8.71 11.64 3.22
C ALA A 65 9.85 10.87 2.51
N MET A 66 11.11 11.18 2.84
CA MET A 66 12.29 10.54 2.28
C MET A 66 12.36 9.03 2.60
N ILE A 67 12.13 8.68 3.87
CA ILE A 67 12.19 7.29 4.34
C ILE A 67 11.04 6.48 3.74
N ILE A 68 9.81 7.00 3.81
CA ILE A 68 8.62 6.33 3.26
C ILE A 68 8.79 6.12 1.76
N GLY A 69 9.21 7.14 1.00
CA GLY A 69 9.43 7.02 -0.44
C GLY A 69 10.43 5.94 -0.80
N THR A 70 11.55 5.88 -0.08
CA THR A 70 12.58 4.85 -0.28
C THR A 70 12.06 3.45 0.05
N LEU A 71 11.35 3.30 1.17
CA LEU A 71 10.75 2.02 1.53
C LEU A 71 9.67 1.58 0.54
N PHE A 72 8.82 2.50 0.06
CA PHE A 72 7.76 2.21 -0.89
C PHE A 72 8.29 1.58 -2.18
N ILE A 73 9.36 2.12 -2.78
CA ILE A 73 9.90 1.49 -3.99
C ILE A 73 10.55 0.13 -3.72
N ILE A 74 11.23 -0.03 -2.58
CA ILE A 74 11.85 -1.31 -2.19
C ILE A 74 10.76 -2.37 -1.97
N VAL A 75 9.76 -2.05 -1.15
CA VAL A 75 8.67 -2.95 -0.79
C VAL A 75 7.79 -3.26 -1.99
N PHE A 76 7.42 -2.27 -2.81
CA PHE A 76 6.59 -2.53 -4.00
C PHE A 76 7.34 -3.36 -5.04
N ASN A 77 8.65 -3.20 -5.16
CA ASN A 77 9.45 -4.05 -6.04
C ASN A 77 9.51 -5.50 -5.52
N PHE A 78 9.66 -5.71 -4.21
CA PHE A 78 9.52 -7.04 -3.61
C PHE A 78 8.11 -7.61 -3.73
N TYR A 79 7.07 -6.79 -3.60
CA TYR A 79 5.69 -7.19 -3.79
C TYR A 79 5.44 -7.64 -5.23
N ALA A 80 5.90 -6.89 -6.22
CA ALA A 80 5.78 -7.24 -7.63
C ALA A 80 6.55 -8.53 -7.96
N PHE A 81 7.79 -8.66 -7.48
CA PHE A 81 8.59 -9.87 -7.66
C PHE A 81 8.00 -11.09 -6.92
N GLY A 82 7.47 -10.87 -5.72
CA GLY A 82 6.75 -11.88 -4.95
C GLY A 82 5.52 -12.38 -5.70
N THR A 83 4.69 -11.47 -6.23
CA THR A 83 3.52 -11.83 -7.05
C THR A 83 3.91 -12.74 -8.22
N GLN A 84 5.04 -12.47 -8.89
CA GLN A 84 5.53 -13.28 -10.02
C GLN A 84 6.14 -14.63 -9.60
N LYS A 85 6.77 -14.74 -8.42
CA LYS A 85 7.49 -15.97 -7.98
C LYS A 85 6.70 -16.86 -7.02
N LEU A 86 5.90 -16.26 -6.16
CA LEU A 86 5.10 -16.89 -5.12
C LEU A 86 3.61 -16.92 -5.46
N GLY A 87 3.18 -16.10 -6.42
CA GLY A 87 1.78 -15.92 -6.79
C GLY A 87 1.09 -14.84 -5.94
N ILE A 88 0.07 -14.22 -6.53
CA ILE A 88 -0.65 -13.08 -5.95
C ILE A 88 -1.25 -13.38 -4.56
N SER A 89 -1.74 -14.61 -4.33
CA SER A 89 -2.33 -15.02 -3.04
C SER A 89 -1.34 -14.87 -1.89
N VAL A 90 -0.14 -15.45 -2.02
CA VAL A 90 0.84 -15.50 -0.92
C VAL A 90 1.37 -14.11 -0.63
N THR A 91 1.68 -13.34 -1.67
CA THR A 91 2.22 -11.99 -1.55
C THR A 91 1.17 -11.00 -1.04
N THR A 92 -0.10 -11.15 -1.42
CA THR A 92 -1.20 -10.34 -0.87
C THR A 92 -1.45 -10.64 0.60
N VAL A 93 -1.42 -11.91 1.02
CA VAL A 93 -1.52 -12.26 2.45
C VAL A 93 -0.39 -11.57 3.23
N SER A 94 0.86 -11.71 2.78
CA SER A 94 2.02 -11.07 3.42
C SER A 94 1.84 -9.55 3.56
N ASN A 95 1.46 -8.88 2.47
CA ASN A 95 1.25 -7.43 2.47
C ASN A 95 0.09 -7.00 3.37
N LYS A 96 -1.08 -7.66 3.29
CA LYS A 96 -2.26 -7.25 4.07
C LYS A 96 -2.15 -7.62 5.54
N MET A 97 -1.45 -8.71 5.89
CA MET A 97 -1.15 -9.04 7.29
C MET A 97 -0.20 -8.04 7.94
N SER A 98 0.58 -7.29 7.16
CA SER A 98 1.51 -6.29 7.70
C SER A 98 0.81 -5.21 8.52
N LEU A 99 -0.53 -5.03 8.34
CA LEU A 99 -1.35 -4.08 9.10
C LEU A 99 -1.23 -4.25 10.63
N ILE A 100 -0.79 -5.41 11.11
CA ILE A 100 -0.51 -5.62 12.53
C ILE A 100 0.52 -4.61 13.04
N ILE A 101 1.53 -4.30 12.23
CA ILE A 101 2.61 -3.39 12.62
C ILE A 101 2.13 -1.94 12.81
N PRO A 102 1.48 -1.28 11.82
CA PRO A 102 0.97 0.08 12.02
C PRO A 102 -0.11 0.15 13.10
N VAL A 103 -0.95 -0.88 13.26
CA VAL A 103 -1.95 -0.91 14.34
C VAL A 103 -1.29 -1.00 15.71
N CYS A 104 -0.34 -1.92 15.92
CA CYS A 104 0.40 -1.99 17.18
C CYS A 104 1.19 -0.70 17.44
N ALA A 105 1.84 -0.13 16.43
CA ALA A 105 2.53 1.15 16.55
C ALA A 105 1.56 2.28 16.95
N ALA A 106 0.37 2.32 16.34
CA ALA A 106 -0.63 3.33 16.67
C ALA A 106 -1.07 3.26 18.14
N LEU A 107 -1.37 2.06 18.63
CA LEU A 107 -1.80 1.83 20.01
C LEU A 107 -0.70 2.11 21.05
N ILE A 108 0.57 1.93 20.69
CA ILE A 108 1.70 2.18 21.59
C ILE A 108 2.08 3.66 21.61
N LEU A 109 2.12 4.31 20.45
CA LEU A 109 2.62 5.67 20.28
C LEU A 109 1.56 6.74 20.55
N TYR A 110 0.28 6.42 20.36
CA TYR A 110 -0.83 7.36 20.49
C TYR A 110 -1.80 6.91 21.59
N PRO A 111 -1.62 7.38 22.85
CA PRO A 111 -2.39 6.93 24.01
C PRO A 111 -3.90 7.20 23.94
N ASN A 112 -4.30 8.13 23.07
CA ASN A 112 -5.71 8.48 22.86
C ASN A 112 -6.45 7.41 22.03
N GLU A 113 -5.74 6.43 21.46
CA GLU A 113 -6.38 5.31 20.77
C GLU A 113 -6.87 4.25 21.77
N GLU A 114 -8.15 4.30 22.09
CA GLU A 114 -8.78 3.27 22.91
C GLU A 114 -8.95 1.95 22.14
N PHE A 115 -8.26 0.91 22.61
CA PHE A 115 -8.42 -0.46 22.14
C PHE A 115 -9.42 -1.23 23.00
N THR A 116 -10.69 -1.13 22.66
CA THR A 116 -11.75 -1.87 23.37
C THR A 116 -11.70 -3.36 23.03
N SER A 117 -12.23 -4.20 23.92
CA SER A 117 -12.35 -5.65 23.69
C SER A 117 -13.07 -5.98 22.37
N LEU A 118 -14.05 -5.14 21.97
CA LEU A 118 -14.78 -5.29 20.72
C LEU A 118 -13.86 -5.04 19.51
N LYS A 119 -13.05 -3.97 19.52
CA LYS A 119 -12.05 -3.70 18.47
C LYS A 119 -11.01 -4.83 18.39
N GLY A 120 -10.65 -5.42 19.53
CA GLY A 120 -9.81 -6.62 19.58
C GLY A 120 -10.40 -7.81 18.82
N ILE A 121 -11.68 -8.11 19.03
CA ILE A 121 -12.39 -9.16 18.30
C ILE A 121 -12.43 -8.82 16.80
N GLY A 122 -12.79 -7.59 16.44
CA GLY A 122 -12.81 -7.12 15.04
C GLY A 122 -11.46 -7.30 14.36
N PHE A 123 -10.36 -6.99 15.06
CA PHE A 123 -9.00 -7.15 14.57
C PHE A 123 -8.63 -8.62 14.34
N PHE A 124 -8.92 -9.52 15.29
CA PHE A 124 -8.68 -10.95 15.09
C PHE A 124 -9.50 -11.52 13.93
N LEU A 125 -10.77 -11.12 13.80
CA LEU A 125 -11.61 -11.49 12.67
C LEU A 125 -11.05 -10.97 11.34
N ALA A 126 -10.50 -9.76 11.33
CA ALA A 126 -9.83 -9.18 10.17
C ALA A 126 -8.64 -10.05 9.72
N LEU A 127 -7.76 -10.43 10.65
CA LEU A 127 -6.61 -11.30 10.34
C LEU A 127 -7.04 -12.66 9.79
N ILE A 128 -7.98 -13.34 10.45
CA ILE A 128 -8.49 -14.63 9.98
C ILE A 128 -9.16 -14.47 8.60
N GLY A 129 -9.93 -13.39 8.43
CA GLY A 129 -10.57 -12.99 7.19
C GLY A 129 -9.58 -12.84 6.04
N ILE A 130 -8.48 -12.07 6.25
CA ILE A 130 -7.39 -11.86 5.28
C ILE A 130 -6.78 -13.19 4.86
N TYR A 131 -6.47 -14.06 5.84
CA TYR A 131 -5.82 -15.34 5.57
C TYR A 131 -6.72 -16.26 4.74
N LEU A 132 -7.98 -16.45 5.17
CA LEU A 132 -8.90 -17.37 4.51
C LEU A 132 -9.35 -16.86 3.13
N SER A 133 -9.57 -15.56 2.98
CA SER A 133 -9.99 -14.94 1.70
C SER A 133 -8.90 -15.00 0.64
N SER A 134 -7.63 -15.00 1.03
CA SER A 134 -6.51 -14.90 0.10
C SER A 134 -5.82 -16.25 -0.15
N THR A 135 -6.19 -17.33 0.55
CA THR A 135 -5.60 -18.68 0.40
C THR A 135 -6.38 -19.56 -0.57
N LYS A 136 -5.70 -20.50 -1.26
CA LYS A 136 -6.38 -21.50 -2.10
C LYS A 136 -6.76 -22.71 -1.24
N LYS A 137 -8.06 -22.92 -1.00
CA LYS A 137 -8.58 -24.01 -0.14
C LYS A 137 -7.98 -23.98 1.29
N GLY A 138 -7.73 -22.80 1.85
CA GLY A 138 -7.16 -22.65 3.20
C GLY A 138 -5.68 -23.00 3.34
N LYS A 139 -4.96 -23.25 2.23
CA LYS A 139 -3.52 -23.57 2.23
C LYS A 139 -2.74 -22.57 1.39
N LEU A 140 -1.57 -22.17 1.88
CA LEU A 140 -0.55 -21.48 1.10
C LEU A 140 0.44 -22.52 0.54
N SER A 141 0.51 -22.64 -0.78
CA SER A 141 1.54 -23.43 -1.45
C SER A 141 2.56 -22.47 -2.07
N PHE A 142 3.79 -22.50 -1.58
CA PHE A 142 4.87 -21.71 -2.15
C PHE A 142 6.22 -22.39 -1.99
N ASN A 143 7.18 -21.97 -2.82
CA ASN A 143 8.55 -22.46 -2.71
C ASN A 143 9.26 -21.75 -1.54
N LYS A 144 9.67 -22.52 -0.52
CA LYS A 144 10.35 -22.02 0.68
C LYS A 144 11.63 -21.22 0.39
N LYS A 145 12.27 -21.42 -0.77
CA LYS A 145 13.41 -20.61 -1.24
C LYS A 145 13.11 -19.11 -1.24
N TYR A 146 11.85 -18.73 -1.42
CA TYR A 146 11.40 -17.34 -1.48
C TYR A 146 10.73 -16.86 -0.18
N LEU A 147 10.91 -17.58 0.94
CA LEU A 147 10.37 -17.17 2.24
C LEU A 147 10.87 -15.78 2.67
N TRP A 148 12.12 -15.43 2.33
CA TRP A 148 12.68 -14.12 2.60
C TRP A 148 11.85 -12.98 1.96
N LEU A 149 11.25 -13.19 0.78
CA LEU A 149 10.37 -12.19 0.16
C LEU A 149 9.09 -11.95 0.97
N ILE A 150 8.51 -13.01 1.52
CA ILE A 150 7.31 -12.93 2.36
C ILE A 150 7.62 -12.09 3.62
N ILE A 151 8.79 -12.31 4.22
CA ILE A 151 9.22 -11.58 5.42
C ILE A 151 9.50 -10.11 5.06
N LEU A 152 10.23 -9.85 3.98
CA LEU A 152 10.55 -8.47 3.58
C LEU A 152 9.32 -7.67 3.15
N VAL A 153 8.35 -8.29 2.47
CA VAL A 153 7.08 -7.63 2.14
C VAL A 153 6.28 -7.35 3.41
N PHE A 154 6.17 -8.31 4.33
CA PHE A 154 5.42 -8.14 5.58
C PHE A 154 6.05 -7.04 6.46
N VAL A 155 7.34 -7.16 6.77
CA VAL A 155 8.04 -6.22 7.65
C VAL A 155 8.18 -4.86 6.98
N GLY A 156 8.61 -4.84 5.72
CA GLY A 156 8.83 -3.59 4.99
C GLY A 156 7.53 -2.81 4.79
N GLN A 157 6.44 -3.48 4.40
CA GLN A 157 5.13 -2.81 4.28
C GLN A 157 4.68 -2.28 5.64
N GLY A 158 4.75 -3.10 6.69
CA GLY A 158 4.27 -2.70 8.01
C GLY A 158 5.05 -1.53 8.61
N ILE A 159 6.38 -1.49 8.43
CA ILE A 159 7.21 -0.35 8.81
C ILE A 159 6.85 0.88 7.98
N SER A 160 6.68 0.73 6.66
CA SER A 160 6.31 1.85 5.79
C SER A 160 4.98 2.47 6.20
N ASP A 161 3.99 1.61 6.46
CA ASP A 161 2.66 2.02 6.90
C ASP A 161 2.67 2.63 8.30
N ALA A 162 3.53 2.13 9.21
CA ALA A 162 3.68 2.70 10.55
C ALA A 162 4.29 4.10 10.51
N ILE A 163 5.33 4.32 9.69
CA ILE A 163 5.95 5.65 9.52
C ILE A 163 4.99 6.60 8.79
N PHE A 164 4.22 6.08 7.82
CA PHE A 164 3.18 6.87 7.15
C PHE A 164 2.05 7.27 8.10
N ASN A 165 1.64 6.36 8.99
CA ASN A 165 0.69 6.67 10.05
C ASN A 165 1.26 7.70 11.03
N ASP A 166 2.52 7.55 11.41
CA ASP A 166 3.19 8.48 12.30
C ASP A 166 3.23 9.89 11.73
N PHE A 167 3.49 10.02 10.42
CA PHE A 167 3.35 11.28 9.71
C PHE A 167 1.91 11.82 9.77
N ALA A 168 0.91 10.98 9.49
CA ALA A 168 -0.49 11.38 9.48
C ALA A 168 -0.98 11.89 10.85
N GLN A 169 -0.49 11.30 11.94
CA GLN A 169 -0.89 11.68 13.30
C GLN A 169 -0.05 12.84 13.88
N SER A 170 1.27 12.87 13.62
CA SER A 170 2.17 13.90 14.16
C SER A 170 2.09 15.24 13.42
N PHE A 171 1.66 15.24 12.15
CA PHE A 171 1.66 16.44 11.31
C PHE A 171 0.26 16.76 10.74
N LYS A 172 -0.77 16.69 11.58
CA LYS A 172 -2.17 16.97 11.15
C LYS A 172 -2.35 18.36 10.54
N GLU A 173 -1.64 19.36 11.05
CA GLU A 173 -1.70 20.74 10.53
C GLU A 173 -1.06 20.88 9.14
N VAL A 174 -0.05 20.05 8.84
CA VAL A 174 0.62 19.99 7.54
C VAL A 174 -0.30 19.35 6.49
N LEU A 175 -1.19 18.45 6.89
CA LEU A 175 -2.11 17.74 5.99
C LEU A 175 -3.03 18.68 5.21
N GLU A 176 -3.47 19.78 5.84
CA GLU A 176 -4.41 20.73 5.24
C GLU A 176 -3.75 21.69 4.24
N LYS A 177 -2.46 21.99 4.39
CA LYS A 177 -1.77 23.03 3.60
C LYS A 177 -0.64 22.51 2.71
N GLU A 178 0.01 21.41 3.10
CA GLU A 178 1.27 20.95 2.50
C GLU A 178 1.25 19.46 2.12
N SER A 179 0.11 18.78 2.21
CA SER A 179 0.02 17.34 1.91
C SER A 179 0.54 17.00 0.50
N TYR A 180 0.28 17.85 -0.49
CA TYR A 180 0.82 17.66 -1.85
C TYR A 180 2.35 17.88 -1.92
N LEU A 181 2.92 18.79 -1.14
CA LEU A 181 4.37 18.98 -1.05
C LEU A 181 5.05 17.76 -0.39
N PHE A 182 4.41 17.21 0.64
CA PHE A 182 4.82 15.94 1.26
C PHE A 182 4.81 14.80 0.24
N PHE A 183 3.70 14.61 -0.48
CA PHE A 183 3.60 13.55 -1.49
C PHE A 183 4.59 13.74 -2.63
N MET A 184 4.79 14.97 -3.11
CA MET A 184 5.78 15.28 -4.13
C MET A 184 7.18 14.85 -3.67
N THR A 185 7.57 15.20 -2.45
CA THR A 185 8.86 14.84 -1.86
C THR A 185 8.98 13.32 -1.71
N LEU A 186 7.96 12.66 -1.18
CA LEU A 186 7.92 11.21 -0.99
C LEU A 186 8.10 10.47 -2.32
N PHE A 187 7.33 10.82 -3.35
CA PHE A 187 7.39 10.16 -4.65
C PHE A 187 8.67 10.50 -5.42
N PHE A 188 9.19 11.70 -5.24
CA PHE A 188 10.49 12.08 -5.81
C PHE A 188 11.62 11.23 -5.23
N PHE A 189 11.68 11.06 -3.90
CA PHE A 189 12.67 10.20 -3.26
C PHE A 189 12.48 8.72 -3.59
N ALA A 190 11.23 8.25 -3.72
CA ALA A 190 10.96 6.91 -4.24
C ALA A 190 11.57 6.71 -5.62
N SER A 191 11.38 7.66 -6.53
CA SER A 191 11.91 7.62 -7.89
C SER A 191 13.45 7.64 -7.92
N ILE A 192 14.08 8.53 -7.13
CA ILE A 192 15.55 8.60 -7.02
C ILE A 192 16.11 7.28 -6.51
N SER A 193 15.55 6.76 -5.41
CA SER A 193 15.99 5.48 -4.84
C SER A 193 15.85 4.34 -5.85
N GLY A 194 14.77 4.33 -6.64
CA GLY A 194 14.62 3.39 -7.74
C GLY A 194 15.68 3.52 -8.83
N ILE A 195 15.99 4.75 -9.25
CA ILE A 195 17.02 5.04 -10.26
C ILE A 195 18.41 4.60 -9.75
N LEU A 196 18.71 4.80 -8.46
CA LEU A 196 19.95 4.34 -7.85
C LEU A 196 20.03 2.80 -7.85
N ILE A 197 18.95 2.12 -7.47
CA ILE A 197 18.86 0.65 -7.53
C ILE A 197 19.01 0.15 -8.98
N LEU A 198 18.36 0.81 -9.94
CA LEU A 198 18.40 0.44 -11.35
C LEU A 198 19.81 0.64 -11.93
N SER A 199 20.47 1.75 -11.59
CA SER A 199 21.84 2.05 -12.00
C SER A 199 22.81 0.99 -11.49
N GLY A 200 22.72 0.63 -10.20
CA GLY A 200 23.53 -0.45 -9.63
C GLY A 200 23.31 -1.80 -10.31
N LYS A 201 22.05 -2.12 -10.65
CA LYS A 201 21.70 -3.34 -11.40
C LYS A 201 22.16 -3.29 -12.87
N SER A 202 22.16 -2.12 -13.48
CA SER A 202 22.55 -1.93 -14.89
C SER A 202 24.07 -2.11 -15.10
N ILE A 203 24.87 -1.84 -14.08
CA ILE A 203 26.31 -2.14 -14.09
C ILE A 203 26.56 -3.65 -14.15
N ILE A 204 25.67 -4.46 -13.57
CA ILE A 204 25.80 -5.92 -13.47
C ILE A 204 25.09 -6.64 -14.63
N SER A 205 24.03 -6.05 -15.17
CA SER A 205 23.22 -6.61 -16.26
C SER A 205 22.86 -5.51 -17.25
N ASN A 206 23.12 -5.70 -18.55
CA ASN A 206 22.75 -4.75 -19.62
C ASN A 206 21.22 -4.57 -19.74
N ASN A 207 20.61 -3.91 -18.75
CA ASN A 207 19.18 -3.78 -18.62
C ASN A 207 18.73 -2.52 -19.36
N THR A 208 18.26 -2.69 -20.59
CA THR A 208 17.78 -1.57 -21.41
C THR A 208 16.44 -1.04 -20.88
N LEU A 209 16.21 0.27 -21.05
CA LEU A 209 14.93 0.89 -20.74
C LEU A 209 13.85 0.32 -21.66
N GLN A 210 12.75 -0.15 -21.06
CA GLN A 210 11.64 -0.75 -21.80
C GLN A 210 10.51 0.27 -21.93
N LEU A 211 10.14 0.64 -23.16
CA LEU A 211 9.05 1.59 -23.42
C LEU A 211 7.72 1.16 -22.80
N LYS A 212 7.44 -0.15 -22.76
CA LYS A 212 6.27 -0.69 -22.07
C LYS A 212 6.26 -0.39 -20.57
N SER A 213 7.42 -0.35 -19.92
CA SER A 213 7.54 0.01 -18.50
C SER A 213 7.24 1.48 -18.26
N LEU A 214 7.60 2.35 -19.21
CA LEU A 214 7.19 3.75 -19.18
C LEU A 214 5.66 3.90 -19.27
N PHE A 215 5.05 3.26 -20.27
CA PHE A 215 3.60 3.33 -20.46
C PHE A 215 2.82 2.78 -19.25
N TRP A 216 3.17 1.59 -18.77
CA TRP A 216 2.52 0.97 -17.61
C TRP A 216 2.81 1.73 -16.31
N GLY A 217 3.99 2.34 -16.18
CA GLY A 217 4.33 3.20 -15.06
C GLY A 217 3.44 4.43 -14.98
N ILE A 218 3.17 5.11 -16.11
CA ILE A 218 2.26 6.28 -16.14
C ILE A 218 0.84 5.88 -15.74
N ILE A 219 0.31 4.79 -16.32
CA ILE A 219 -1.03 4.29 -15.99
C ILE A 219 -1.14 3.92 -14.51
N PHE A 220 -0.07 3.38 -13.92
CA PHE A 220 -0.02 3.02 -12.51
C PHE A 220 0.17 4.23 -11.58
N GLY A 221 0.90 5.25 -12.05
CA GLY A 221 1.21 6.51 -11.36
C GLY A 221 0.01 7.26 -10.81
N ILE A 222 -0.94 7.55 -11.70
CA ILE A 222 -2.11 8.37 -11.39
C ILE A 222 -2.97 7.75 -10.28
N PRO A 223 -3.44 6.48 -10.38
CA PRO A 223 -4.24 5.88 -9.31
C PRO A 223 -3.42 5.69 -8.03
N ASN A 224 -2.10 5.47 -8.12
CA ASN A 224 -1.25 5.34 -6.95
C ASN A 224 -1.18 6.66 -6.15
N PHE A 225 -0.98 7.79 -6.82
CA PHE A 225 -1.06 9.12 -6.22
C PHE A 225 -2.38 9.33 -5.48
N PHE A 226 -3.51 9.17 -6.16
CA PHE A 226 -4.82 9.37 -5.53
C PHE A 226 -5.07 8.38 -4.41
N SER A 227 -4.61 7.13 -4.53
CA SER A 227 -4.80 6.12 -3.47
C SER A 227 -4.19 6.57 -2.14
N LEU A 228 -2.98 7.15 -2.19
CA LEU A 228 -2.28 7.62 -1.00
C LEU A 228 -2.85 8.93 -0.48
N VAL A 229 -3.29 9.84 -1.36
CA VAL A 229 -3.99 11.07 -0.96
C VAL A 229 -5.28 10.74 -0.20
N PHE A 230 -6.14 9.87 -0.74
CA PHE A 230 -7.37 9.49 -0.07
C PHE A 230 -7.11 8.65 1.17
N PHE A 231 -6.05 7.84 1.19
CA PHE A 231 -5.68 7.08 2.37
C PHE A 231 -5.23 7.98 3.52
N LEU A 232 -4.41 8.99 3.23
CA LEU A 232 -3.99 10.00 4.19
C LEU A 232 -5.20 10.78 4.73
N LYS A 233 -6.13 11.18 3.86
CA LYS A 233 -7.40 11.82 4.26
C LYS A 233 -8.29 10.90 5.11
N ALA A 234 -8.21 9.59 4.95
CA ALA A 234 -8.92 8.63 5.80
C ALA A 234 -8.26 8.48 7.18
N LEU A 235 -6.92 8.53 7.25
CA LEU A 235 -6.16 8.47 8.51
C LEU A 235 -6.30 9.74 9.36
N ASN A 236 -6.57 10.89 8.72
CA ASN A 236 -6.81 12.16 9.41
C ASN A 236 -8.29 12.45 9.67
N ASP A 237 -9.19 11.48 9.45
CA ASP A 237 -10.61 11.63 9.77
C ASP A 237 -10.76 11.70 11.30
N PRO A 238 -11.25 12.81 11.90
CA PRO A 238 -11.30 12.98 13.35
C PRO A 238 -12.15 11.94 14.08
N GLU A 239 -13.09 11.32 13.36
CA GLU A 239 -14.01 10.32 13.90
C GLU A 239 -13.42 8.91 13.88
N LEU A 240 -12.27 8.69 13.21
CA LEU A 240 -11.69 7.36 12.99
C LEU A 240 -10.26 7.28 13.54
N SER A 241 -10.01 6.30 14.40
CA SER A 241 -8.64 5.99 14.85
C SER A 241 -7.86 5.22 13.78
N SER A 242 -6.53 5.35 13.77
CA SER A 242 -5.70 4.61 12.81
C SER A 242 -5.82 3.10 13.00
N SER A 243 -5.95 2.64 14.24
CA SER A 243 -6.28 1.23 14.57
C SER A 243 -7.56 0.70 13.91
N ILE A 244 -8.45 1.56 13.43
CA ILE A 244 -9.67 1.21 12.70
C ILE A 244 -9.46 1.34 11.19
N VAL A 245 -8.84 2.44 10.73
CA VAL A 245 -8.69 2.74 9.30
C VAL A 245 -7.86 1.68 8.57
N PHE A 246 -6.75 1.22 9.16
CA PHE A 246 -5.88 0.20 8.55
C PHE A 246 -6.61 -1.14 8.32
N PRO A 247 -7.29 -1.73 9.34
CA PRO A 247 -8.14 -2.90 9.13
C PRO A 247 -9.26 -2.65 8.12
N LEU A 248 -10.01 -1.54 8.22
CA LEU A 248 -11.14 -1.25 7.32
C LEU A 248 -10.72 -1.22 5.86
N VAL A 249 -9.65 -0.50 5.54
CA VAL A 249 -9.12 -0.42 4.18
C VAL A 249 -8.63 -1.80 3.71
N SER A 250 -7.90 -2.53 4.55
CA SER A 250 -7.37 -3.85 4.21
C SER A 250 -8.47 -4.87 3.93
N MET A 251 -9.49 -4.94 4.80
CA MET A 251 -10.64 -5.82 4.62
C MET A 251 -11.48 -5.40 3.41
N GLY A 252 -11.70 -4.10 3.24
CA GLY A 252 -12.43 -3.55 2.11
C GLY A 252 -11.78 -3.91 0.78
N VAL A 253 -10.46 -3.76 0.67
CA VAL A 253 -9.69 -4.17 -0.52
C VAL A 253 -9.80 -5.67 -0.78
N ILE A 254 -9.78 -6.51 0.26
CA ILE A 254 -9.90 -7.96 0.12
C ILE A 254 -11.29 -8.39 -0.37
N VAL A 255 -12.34 -7.85 0.23
CA VAL A 255 -13.73 -8.18 -0.14
C VAL A 255 -13.98 -7.74 -1.59
N SER A 256 -13.63 -6.50 -1.92
CA SER A 256 -13.82 -5.96 -3.26
C SER A 256 -12.94 -6.65 -4.31
N SER A 257 -11.66 -6.92 -4.03
CA SER A 257 -10.78 -7.65 -4.95
C SER A 257 -11.26 -9.06 -5.22
N SER A 258 -11.84 -9.74 -4.23
CA SER A 258 -12.43 -11.08 -4.40
C SER A 258 -13.62 -11.04 -5.36
N ILE A 259 -14.50 -10.03 -5.22
CA ILE A 259 -15.65 -9.83 -6.11
C ILE A 259 -15.18 -9.47 -7.53
N ILE A 260 -14.22 -8.56 -7.66
CA ILE A 260 -13.63 -8.17 -8.94
C ILE A 260 -12.95 -9.37 -9.61
N GLY A 261 -12.23 -10.19 -8.84
CA GLY A 261 -11.62 -11.47 -9.24
C GLY A 261 -12.63 -12.42 -9.87
N MET A 262 -13.78 -12.59 -9.21
CA MET A 262 -14.87 -13.43 -9.67
C MET A 262 -15.52 -12.90 -10.96
N ILE A 263 -15.77 -11.59 -11.05
CA ILE A 263 -16.50 -10.99 -12.18
C ILE A 263 -15.58 -10.84 -13.41
N LEU A 264 -14.43 -10.17 -13.26
CA LEU A 264 -13.55 -9.81 -14.38
C LEU A 264 -12.66 -10.97 -14.82
N PHE A 265 -12.14 -11.75 -13.87
CA PHE A 265 -11.18 -12.82 -14.15
C PHE A 265 -11.80 -14.21 -14.10
N LYS A 266 -13.11 -14.31 -13.83
CA LYS A 266 -13.85 -15.58 -13.72
C LYS A 266 -13.21 -16.56 -12.74
N GLU A 267 -12.61 -16.02 -11.68
CA GLU A 267 -11.94 -16.82 -10.66
C GLU A 267 -12.98 -17.56 -9.79
N LYS A 268 -12.77 -18.86 -9.56
CA LYS A 268 -13.64 -19.66 -8.70
C LYS A 268 -13.26 -19.45 -7.23
N ILE A 269 -14.15 -18.80 -6.48
CA ILE A 269 -14.01 -18.60 -5.03
C ILE A 269 -14.28 -19.93 -4.31
N SER A 270 -13.35 -20.39 -3.47
CA SER A 270 -13.55 -21.61 -2.67
C SER A 270 -14.41 -21.34 -1.43
N LYS A 271 -14.95 -22.40 -0.80
CA LYS A 271 -15.72 -22.28 0.45
C LYS A 271 -14.93 -21.54 1.55
N ASN A 272 -13.63 -21.82 1.68
CA ASN A 272 -12.76 -21.12 2.64
C ASN A 272 -12.63 -19.63 2.32
N ASN A 273 -12.55 -19.27 1.05
CA ASN A 273 -12.48 -17.85 0.65
C ASN A 273 -13.77 -17.13 1.02
N TRP A 274 -14.93 -17.76 0.81
CA TRP A 274 -16.22 -17.21 1.24
C TRP A 274 -16.32 -17.01 2.75
N ILE A 275 -15.83 -17.96 3.55
CA ILE A 275 -15.74 -17.79 5.01
C ILE A 275 -14.86 -16.58 5.33
N GLY A 276 -13.68 -16.47 4.70
CA GLY A 276 -12.80 -15.32 4.89
C GLY A 276 -13.47 -13.99 4.55
N ILE A 277 -14.20 -13.91 3.43
CA ILE A 277 -14.97 -12.73 3.02
C ILE A 277 -16.04 -12.40 4.07
N LEU A 278 -16.76 -13.39 4.58
CA LEU A 278 -17.80 -13.18 5.59
C LEU A 278 -17.21 -12.66 6.91
N LEU A 279 -16.11 -13.24 7.39
CA LEU A 279 -15.39 -12.74 8.57
C LEU A 279 -14.87 -11.30 8.36
N SER A 280 -14.47 -10.98 7.13
CA SER A 280 -14.04 -9.63 6.75
C SER A 280 -15.16 -8.61 6.87
N ILE A 281 -16.36 -8.98 6.43
CA ILE A 281 -17.56 -8.14 6.54
C ILE A 281 -17.94 -7.96 8.01
N CYS A 282 -17.89 -9.02 8.82
CA CYS A 282 -18.14 -8.94 10.26
C CYS A 282 -17.13 -8.01 10.97
N ALA A 283 -15.84 -8.09 10.62
CA ALA A 283 -14.83 -7.19 11.15
C ALA A 283 -15.11 -5.73 10.78
N ILE A 284 -15.43 -5.46 9.51
CA ILE A 284 -15.82 -4.11 9.04
C ILE A 284 -17.02 -3.58 9.84
N TYR A 285 -18.04 -4.43 10.04
CA TYR A 285 -19.22 -4.05 10.81
C TYR A 285 -18.86 -3.68 12.25
N ILE A 286 -18.04 -4.49 12.93
CA ILE A 286 -17.56 -4.20 14.28
C ILE A 286 -16.80 -2.86 14.34
N PHE A 287 -15.98 -2.58 13.34
CA PHE A 287 -15.22 -1.32 13.27
C PHE A 287 -16.08 -0.10 12.92
N SER A 288 -17.31 -0.30 12.43
CA SER A 288 -18.26 0.76 12.11
C SER A 288 -19.22 1.11 13.25
N ILE A 289 -19.22 0.33 14.33
CA ILE A 289 -19.96 0.60 15.57
C ILE A 289 -19.11 1.46 16.49
#